data_AF-A0A836EVU7-F1
#
_entry.id   AF-A0A836EVU7-F1
#
_cell.length_a   1.000
_cell.length_b   1.000
_cell.length_c   1.000
_cell.angle_alpha   90.00
_cell.angle_beta   90.00
_cell.angle_gamma   90.00
#
_symmetry.space_group_name_H-M   'P 1'
#
loop_
_entity.id
_entity.type
_entity.pdbx_description
1 polymer ?
#
loop_
_entity_poly.entity_id
_entity_poly.type
_entity_poly.pdbx_seq_one_letter_code
_entity_poly.pdbx_strand_id
1 'polypeptide(L)'
;MIRNMSLNLSVEEQSPAGIYIFATIALSFIGFFGFSLNLLVIITVVKNANVLWTPNNVVLVNMVIGDFLVAALGNPFTMTSAIVGEWFWSDEVCLWYAWFMTTMGFASIGNLTVMAMERFLLVTCPMKTLSIRNRREKKVTKMVYLMILAFLIAWSPYTVLALATQYFYVQTSHILVVLPALLAKSSICYNPIIYASMTAQFPTWKKIFSINGNNAKSKQQHGSELQTK
;
A
#
# COMPACT_ATOMS: atom_id res chain seq x y z
N MET A 1 -16.33 8.70 -47.35
CA MET A 1 -17.09 8.42 -46.10
C MET A 1 -16.80 7.05 -45.52
N ILE A 2 -17.01 5.95 -46.26
CA ILE A 2 -16.78 4.58 -45.77
C ILE A 2 -15.33 4.35 -45.29
N ARG A 3 -14.34 4.92 -45.98
CA ARG A 3 -12.92 4.80 -45.61
C ARG A 3 -12.55 5.50 -44.29
N ASN A 4 -13.27 6.56 -43.92
CA ASN A 4 -13.09 7.27 -42.65
C ASN A 4 -13.85 6.56 -41.51
N MET A 5 -14.95 5.89 -41.84
CA MET A 5 -15.71 5.05 -40.89
C MET A 5 -14.95 3.77 -40.55
N SER A 6 -14.27 3.15 -41.52
CA SER A 6 -13.36 2.02 -41.27
C SER A 6 -12.09 2.42 -40.52
N LEU A 7 -11.58 3.65 -40.75
CA LEU A 7 -10.46 4.20 -39.96
C LEU A 7 -10.87 4.48 -38.51
N ASN A 8 -12.07 5.01 -38.28
CA ASN A 8 -12.60 5.20 -36.94
C ASN A 8 -12.94 3.87 -36.24
N LEU A 9 -13.48 2.86 -36.94
CA LEU A 9 -13.65 1.52 -36.36
C LEU A 9 -12.31 0.85 -36.03
N SER A 10 -11.25 1.04 -36.84
CA SER A 10 -9.93 0.50 -36.51
C SER A 10 -9.22 1.22 -35.35
N VAL A 11 -9.62 2.47 -35.05
CA VAL A 11 -9.09 3.23 -33.91
C VAL A 11 -9.89 2.95 -32.62
N GLU A 12 -11.15 2.53 -32.74
CA GLU A 12 -12.06 2.31 -31.60
C GLU A 12 -12.18 0.83 -31.20
N GLU A 13 -11.87 -0.12 -32.09
CA GLU A 13 -11.88 -1.57 -31.84
C GLU A 13 -10.47 -2.16 -31.63
N GLN A 14 -9.52 -1.34 -31.18
CA GLN A 14 -8.28 -1.86 -30.60
C GLN A 14 -8.37 -1.63 -29.10
N SER A 15 -8.87 -2.63 -28.38
CA SER A 15 -8.65 -2.73 -26.94
C SER A 15 -7.16 -2.46 -26.71
N PRO A 16 -6.75 -1.32 -26.14
CA PRO A 16 -5.39 -0.86 -26.39
C PRO A 16 -4.49 -1.81 -25.62
N ALA A 17 -3.76 -2.67 -26.33
CA ALA A 17 -2.74 -3.53 -25.73
C ALA A 17 -1.83 -2.70 -24.79
N GLY A 18 -1.63 -1.41 -25.12
CA GLY A 18 -0.96 -0.43 -24.27
C GLY A 18 -1.53 -0.27 -22.86
N ILE A 19 -2.86 -0.33 -22.65
CA ILE A 19 -3.47 -0.24 -21.31
C ILE A 19 -3.16 -1.48 -20.47
N TYR A 20 -3.28 -2.67 -21.06
CA TYR A 20 -2.98 -3.94 -20.38
C TYR A 20 -1.49 -4.11 -20.09
N ILE A 21 -0.63 -3.69 -21.03
CA ILE A 21 0.83 -3.61 -20.83
C ILE A 21 1.15 -2.63 -19.70
N PHE A 22 0.57 -1.42 -19.72
CA PHE A 22 0.75 -0.43 -18.66
C PHE A 22 0.29 -0.96 -17.30
N ALA A 23 -0.89 -1.57 -17.23
CA ALA A 23 -1.43 -2.16 -16.01
C ALA A 23 -0.52 -3.28 -15.49
N THR A 24 0.00 -4.14 -16.36
CA THR A 24 0.94 -5.21 -16.00
C THR A 24 2.23 -4.65 -15.39
N ILE A 25 2.84 -3.65 -16.03
CA ILE A 25 4.04 -2.99 -15.52
C ILE A 25 3.74 -2.36 -14.15
N ALA A 26 2.66 -1.58 -14.06
CA ALA A 26 2.27 -0.92 -12.81
C ALA A 26 2.00 -1.91 -11.68
N LEU A 27 1.24 -2.99 -11.93
CA LEU A 27 0.94 -4.04 -10.96
C LEU A 27 2.20 -4.80 -10.52
N SER A 28 3.16 -5.01 -11.42
CA SER A 28 4.45 -5.62 -11.07
C SER A 28 5.22 -4.75 -10.08
N PHE A 29 5.30 -3.44 -10.35
CA PHE A 29 5.94 -2.49 -9.42
C PHE A 29 5.20 -2.39 -8.09
N ILE A 30 3.87 -2.27 -8.11
CA ILE A 30 3.03 -2.19 -6.90
C ILE A 30 3.18 -3.48 -6.08
N GLY A 31 3.16 -4.65 -6.72
CA GLY A 31 3.36 -5.94 -6.07
C GLY A 31 4.73 -6.05 -5.41
N PHE A 32 5.80 -5.69 -6.12
CA PHE A 32 7.16 -5.78 -5.60
C PHE A 32 7.41 -4.87 -4.39
N PHE A 33 7.05 -3.58 -4.50
CA PHE A 33 7.23 -2.63 -3.41
C PHE A 33 6.27 -2.88 -2.25
N GLY A 34 5.00 -3.19 -2.56
CA GLY A 34 4.00 -3.56 -1.57
C GLY A 34 4.44 -4.77 -0.75
N PHE A 35 4.91 -5.83 -1.40
CA PHE A 35 5.42 -7.01 -0.70
C PHE A 35 6.64 -6.67 0.17
N SER A 36 7.67 -6.06 -0.44
CA SER A 36 8.96 -5.84 0.22
C SER A 36 8.89 -4.87 1.39
N LEU A 37 8.18 -3.74 1.22
CA LEU A 37 8.06 -2.72 2.26
C LEU A 37 7.20 -3.20 3.43
N ASN A 38 6.06 -3.86 3.16
CA ASN A 38 5.22 -4.37 4.23
C ASN A 38 5.91 -5.52 4.99
N LEU A 39 6.58 -6.44 4.28
CA LEU A 39 7.36 -7.51 4.92
C LEU A 39 8.47 -6.96 5.83
N LEU A 40 9.20 -5.93 5.37
CA LEU A 40 10.24 -5.29 6.17
C LEU A 40 9.68 -4.69 7.47
N VAL A 41 8.51 -4.04 7.40
CA VAL A 41 7.85 -3.48 8.59
C VAL A 41 7.42 -4.59 9.55
N ILE A 42 6.82 -5.69 9.05
CA ILE A 42 6.46 -6.85 9.87
C ILE A 42 7.69 -7.42 10.59
N ILE A 43 8.78 -7.68 9.86
CA ILE A 43 10.02 -8.21 10.44
C ILE A 43 10.57 -7.25 11.51
N THR A 44 10.53 -5.95 11.26
CA THR A 44 11.05 -4.95 12.20
C THR A 44 10.24 -4.92 13.50
N VAL A 45 8.92 -5.04 13.41
CA VAL A 45 8.04 -5.06 14.59
C VAL A 45 8.21 -6.35 15.38
N VAL A 46 8.27 -7.51 14.71
CA VAL A 46 8.46 -8.82 15.36
C VAL A 46 9.81 -8.87 16.08
N LYS A 47 10.91 -8.40 15.45
CA LYS A 47 12.24 -8.40 16.07
C LYS A 47 12.36 -7.49 17.29
N ASN A 48 11.61 -6.39 17.35
CA ASN A 48 11.64 -5.44 18.46
C ASN A 48 10.33 -5.48 19.26
N ALA A 49 9.67 -6.64 19.29
CA ALA A 49 8.34 -6.79 19.86
C ALA A 49 8.26 -6.30 21.31
N ASN A 50 9.28 -6.62 22.12
CA ASN A 50 9.37 -6.23 23.52
C ASN A 50 9.32 -4.72 23.78
N VAL A 51 9.63 -3.89 22.77
CA VAL A 51 9.61 -2.42 22.87
C VAL A 51 8.46 -1.80 22.07
N LEU A 52 8.07 -2.44 20.97
CA LEU A 52 7.11 -1.89 20.02
C LEU A 52 5.66 -2.37 20.23
N TRP A 53 5.40 -3.38 21.08
CA TRP A 53 4.03 -3.80 21.38
C TRP A 53 3.31 -2.78 22.25
N THR A 54 2.63 -1.85 21.57
CA THR A 54 1.71 -0.87 22.14
C THR A 54 0.41 -0.93 21.35
N PRO A 55 -0.75 -0.60 21.95
CA PRO A 55 -2.06 -0.67 21.26
C PRO A 55 -2.06 0.07 19.92
N ASN A 56 -1.37 1.21 19.84
CA ASN A 56 -1.24 2.02 18.62
C ASN A 56 -0.45 1.29 17.52
N ASN A 57 0.59 0.54 17.92
CA ASN A 57 1.42 -0.23 16.99
C ASN A 57 0.74 -1.55 16.59
N VAL A 58 -0.18 -2.09 17.39
CA VAL A 58 -0.97 -3.30 17.03
C VAL A 58 -1.89 -3.01 15.85
N VAL A 59 -2.57 -1.85 15.84
CA VAL A 59 -3.41 -1.43 14.70
C VAL A 59 -2.58 -1.27 13.43
N LEU A 60 -1.37 -0.71 13.55
CA LEU A 60 -0.43 -0.60 12.45
C LEU A 60 0.00 -1.98 11.93
N VAL A 61 0.34 -2.92 12.81
CA VAL A 61 0.71 -4.29 12.41
C VAL A 61 -0.43 -4.96 11.67
N ASN A 62 -1.67 -4.83 12.15
CA ASN A 62 -2.84 -5.38 11.47
C ASN A 62 -2.99 -4.83 10.05
N MET A 63 -2.77 -3.53 9.86
CA MET A 63 -2.83 -2.90 8.54
C MET A 63 -1.70 -3.36 7.62
N VAL A 64 -0.46 -3.47 8.11
CA VAL A 64 0.70 -3.90 7.31
C VAL A 64 0.60 -5.39 6.92
N ILE A 65 0.08 -6.25 7.80
CA ILE A 65 -0.25 -7.64 7.45
C ILE A 65 -1.32 -7.65 6.35
N GLY A 66 -2.30 -6.76 6.45
CA GLY A 66 -3.32 -6.54 5.44
C GLY A 66 -2.74 -6.26 4.05
N ASP A 67 -1.96 -5.19 3.97
CA ASP A 67 -1.32 -4.71 2.75
C ASP A 67 -0.33 -5.76 2.17
N PHE A 68 0.38 -6.51 3.04
CA PHE A 68 1.24 -7.63 2.64
C PHE A 68 0.45 -8.75 1.97
N LEU A 69 -0.68 -9.17 2.55
CA LEU A 69 -1.51 -10.24 1.99
C LEU A 69 -2.14 -9.82 0.66
N VAL A 70 -2.53 -8.56 0.50
CA VAL A 70 -2.99 -8.01 -0.80
C VAL A 70 -1.86 -8.07 -1.84
N ALA A 71 -0.64 -7.72 -1.47
CA ALA A 71 0.52 -7.80 -2.36
C ALA A 71 0.89 -9.24 -2.74
N ALA A 72 0.82 -10.16 -1.77
CA ALA A 72 1.24 -11.55 -1.94
C ALA A 72 0.20 -12.42 -2.66
N LEU A 73 -1.10 -12.18 -2.42
CA LEU A 73 -2.18 -12.99 -2.95
C LEU A 73 -2.96 -12.25 -4.04
N GLY A 74 -3.42 -11.02 -3.79
CA GLY A 74 -4.30 -10.30 -4.72
C GLY A 74 -3.61 -9.83 -6.01
N ASN A 75 -2.41 -9.26 -5.89
CA ASN A 75 -1.71 -8.67 -7.04
C ASN A 75 -1.26 -9.69 -8.08
N PRO A 76 -0.73 -10.89 -7.74
CA PRO A 76 -0.41 -11.91 -8.74
C PRO A 76 -1.62 -12.34 -9.58
N PHE A 77 -2.80 -12.54 -8.96
CA PHE A 77 -4.03 -12.87 -9.70
C PHE A 77 -4.39 -11.75 -10.69
N THR A 78 -4.38 -10.50 -10.22
CA THR A 78 -4.71 -9.33 -11.06
C THR A 78 -3.70 -9.14 -12.19
N MET A 79 -2.41 -9.31 -11.91
CA MET A 79 -1.33 -9.16 -12.87
C MET A 79 -1.39 -10.23 -13.97
N THR A 80 -1.70 -11.47 -13.60
CA THR A 80 -1.88 -12.57 -14.57
C THR A 80 -3.03 -12.25 -15.53
N SER A 81 -4.16 -11.77 -15.01
CA SER A 81 -5.28 -11.32 -15.84
C SER A 81 -4.92 -10.10 -16.72
N ALA A 82 -4.07 -9.19 -16.23
CA ALA A 82 -3.60 -8.05 -17.01
C ALA A 82 -2.67 -8.45 -18.17
N ILE A 83 -1.86 -9.49 -18.01
CA ILE A 83 -0.98 -10.03 -19.07
C ILE A 83 -1.82 -10.64 -20.20
N VAL A 84 -2.86 -11.38 -19.84
CA VAL A 84 -3.72 -12.08 -20.80
C VAL A 84 -4.71 -11.12 -21.48
N GLY A 85 -5.07 -10.02 -20.81
CA GLY A 85 -6.03 -9.03 -21.30
C GLY A 85 -7.48 -9.32 -20.88
N GLU A 86 -7.72 -10.47 -20.27
CA GLU A 86 -9.00 -10.93 -19.76
C GLU A 86 -8.83 -11.62 -18.41
N TRP A 87 -9.94 -11.94 -17.74
CA TRP A 87 -9.88 -12.72 -16.51
C TRP A 87 -9.43 -14.15 -16.82
N PHE A 88 -8.15 -14.43 -16.58
CA PHE A 88 -7.53 -15.71 -16.89
C PHE A 88 -8.01 -16.86 -15.97
N TRP A 89 -8.45 -16.54 -14.76
CA TRP A 89 -8.78 -17.53 -13.73
C TRP A 89 -10.22 -18.03 -13.87
N SER A 90 -10.58 -19.07 -13.10
CA SER A 90 -11.97 -19.55 -13.08
C SER A 90 -12.93 -18.54 -12.42
N ASP A 91 -14.22 -18.72 -12.66
CA ASP A 91 -15.29 -17.96 -12.02
C ASP A 91 -15.27 -18.11 -10.49
N GLU A 92 -14.94 -19.31 -10.00
CA GLU A 92 -14.79 -19.56 -8.56
C GLU A 92 -13.67 -18.70 -7.96
N VAL A 93 -12.52 -18.61 -8.64
CA VAL A 93 -11.40 -17.78 -8.20
C VAL A 93 -11.77 -16.29 -8.27
N CYS A 94 -12.60 -15.88 -9.22
CA CYS A 94 -13.11 -14.50 -9.30
C CYS A 94 -13.91 -14.13 -8.04
N LEU A 95 -14.81 -15.01 -7.62
CA LEU A 95 -15.63 -14.81 -6.41
C LEU A 95 -14.77 -14.79 -5.14
N TRP A 96 -13.84 -15.72 -5.01
CA TRP A 96 -12.91 -15.75 -3.88
C TRP A 96 -12.01 -14.51 -3.83
N TYR A 97 -11.50 -14.09 -4.98
CA TYR A 97 -10.70 -12.87 -5.11
C TYR A 97 -11.50 -11.64 -4.69
N ALA A 98 -12.74 -11.49 -5.17
CA ALA A 98 -13.62 -10.38 -4.80
C ALA A 98 -13.89 -10.37 -3.29
N TRP A 99 -14.30 -11.50 -2.71
CA TRP A 99 -14.55 -11.62 -1.28
C TRP A 99 -13.32 -11.29 -0.43
N PHE A 100 -12.16 -11.82 -0.81
CA PHE A 100 -10.89 -11.57 -0.13
C PHE A 100 -10.53 -10.08 -0.18
N MET A 101 -10.50 -9.48 -1.38
CA MET A 101 -10.14 -8.08 -1.56
C MET A 101 -11.09 -7.14 -0.84
N THR A 102 -12.39 -7.44 -0.83
CA THR A 102 -13.40 -6.67 -0.10
C THR A 102 -13.20 -6.78 1.42
N THR A 103 -12.93 -7.98 1.94
CA THR A 103 -12.68 -8.19 3.38
C THR A 103 -11.45 -7.42 3.86
N MET A 104 -10.37 -7.45 3.07
CA MET A 104 -9.14 -6.70 3.37
C MET A 104 -9.37 -5.18 3.29
N GLY A 105 -10.21 -4.73 2.36
CA GLY A 105 -10.67 -3.34 2.28
C GLY A 105 -11.41 -2.90 3.55
N PHE A 106 -12.36 -3.71 4.03
CA PHE A 106 -13.09 -3.42 5.28
C PHE A 106 -12.17 -3.43 6.50
N ALA A 107 -11.23 -4.37 6.60
CA ALA A 107 -10.25 -4.40 7.67
C ALA A 107 -9.37 -3.14 7.68
N SER A 108 -8.96 -2.65 6.51
CA SER A 108 -8.19 -1.41 6.36
C SER A 108 -8.98 -0.18 6.83
N ILE A 109 -10.26 -0.08 6.44
CA ILE A 109 -11.17 0.98 6.91
C ILE A 109 -11.31 0.92 8.44
N GLY A 110 -11.53 -0.27 9.01
CA GLY A 110 -11.62 -0.47 10.46
C GLY A 110 -10.36 0.01 11.20
N ASN A 111 -9.17 -0.33 10.67
CA ASN A 111 -7.90 0.13 11.23
C ASN A 111 -7.78 1.66 11.21
N LEU A 112 -8.16 2.30 10.10
CA LEU A 112 -8.19 3.76 9.98
C LEU A 112 -9.17 4.40 10.97
N THR A 113 -10.35 3.82 11.16
CA THR A 113 -11.35 4.29 12.13
C THR A 113 -10.83 4.18 13.56
N VAL A 114 -10.21 3.06 13.94
CA VAL A 114 -9.61 2.90 15.27
C VAL A 114 -8.50 3.91 15.50
N MET A 115 -7.60 4.11 14.52
CA MET A 115 -6.57 5.14 14.61
C MET A 115 -7.16 6.56 14.75
N ALA A 116 -8.25 6.87 14.03
CA ALA A 116 -8.93 8.16 14.14
C ALA A 116 -9.54 8.36 15.53
N MET A 117 -10.24 7.34 16.05
CA MET A 117 -10.89 7.37 17.36
C MET A 117 -9.86 7.53 18.49
N GLU A 118 -8.76 6.78 18.43
CA GLU A 118 -7.66 6.89 19.40
C GLU A 118 -7.11 8.32 19.47
N ARG A 119 -6.91 8.97 18.32
CA ARG A 119 -6.42 10.35 18.26
C ARG A 119 -7.46 11.36 18.74
N PHE A 120 -8.73 11.13 18.42
CA PHE A 120 -9.82 11.95 18.93
C PHE A 120 -9.82 11.93 20.47
N LEU A 121 -9.78 10.74 21.07
CA LEU A 121 -9.74 10.58 22.53
C LEU A 121 -8.50 11.22 23.16
N LEU A 122 -7.33 11.12 22.53
CA LEU A 122 -6.10 11.75 23.02
C LEU A 122 -6.14 13.29 22.98
N VAL A 123 -6.93 13.87 22.07
CA VAL A 123 -7.09 15.33 21.94
C VAL A 123 -8.19 15.84 22.88
N THR A 124 -9.31 15.14 23.01
CA THR A 124 -10.46 15.59 23.81
C THR A 124 -10.34 15.22 25.29
N CYS A 125 -9.60 14.17 25.63
CA CYS A 125 -9.36 13.73 27.02
C CYS A 125 -7.88 13.99 27.40
N PRO A 126 -7.50 15.22 27.78
CA PRO A 126 -6.11 15.55 28.06
C PRO A 126 -5.60 14.85 29.33
N MET A 127 -4.66 13.90 29.19
CA MET A 127 -3.87 13.41 30.31
C MET A 127 -2.76 14.42 30.66
N LYS A 128 -2.54 14.67 31.96
CA LYS A 128 -1.78 15.79 32.56
C LYS A 128 -0.27 15.93 32.19
N THR A 129 0.26 15.16 31.24
CA THR A 129 1.68 15.23 30.79
C THR A 129 1.77 15.91 29.41
N LEU A 130 1.59 17.24 29.36
CA LEU A 130 1.03 17.89 28.15
C LEU A 130 2.03 18.48 27.13
N SER A 131 3.23 18.94 27.46
CA SER A 131 4.00 19.76 26.49
C SER A 131 4.75 18.96 25.40
N ILE A 132 5.51 17.92 25.78
CA ILE A 132 6.26 17.08 24.82
C ILE A 132 5.33 16.08 24.13
N ARG A 133 4.35 15.54 24.87
CA ARG A 133 3.33 14.63 24.34
C ARG A 133 2.50 15.33 23.26
N ASN A 134 2.00 16.55 23.50
CA ASN A 134 1.20 17.28 22.49
C ASN A 134 1.88 17.44 21.13
N ARG A 135 3.20 17.66 21.06
CA ARG A 135 3.88 17.81 19.76
C ARG A 135 3.96 16.49 18.99
N ARG A 136 4.20 15.37 19.69
CA ARG A 136 4.18 14.03 19.07
C ARG A 136 2.75 13.66 18.67
N GLU A 137 1.78 13.86 19.56
CA GLU A 137 0.37 13.57 19.30
C GLU A 137 -0.18 14.34 18.10
N LYS A 138 0.04 15.66 18.03
CA LYS A 138 -0.35 16.48 16.87
C LYS A 138 0.26 15.99 15.55
N LYS A 139 1.51 15.53 15.59
CA LYS A 139 2.17 14.96 14.40
C LYS A 139 1.47 13.68 13.96
N VAL A 140 1.14 12.78 14.88
CA VAL A 140 0.45 11.53 14.52
C VAL A 140 -0.99 11.77 14.08
N THR A 141 -1.75 12.65 14.74
CA THR A 141 -3.11 13.00 14.31
C THR A 141 -3.13 13.58 12.89
N LYS A 142 -2.19 14.49 12.57
CA LYS A 142 -2.05 15.02 11.20
C LYS A 142 -1.78 13.90 10.18
N MET A 143 -1.00 12.90 10.53
CA MET A 143 -0.69 11.77 9.64
C MET A 143 -1.89 10.84 9.45
N VAL A 144 -2.57 10.44 10.53
CA VAL A 144 -3.81 9.64 10.45
C VAL A 144 -4.83 10.34 9.55
N TYR A 145 -4.99 11.66 9.70
CA TYR A 145 -5.84 12.47 8.84
C TYR A 145 -5.39 12.41 7.36
N LEU A 146 -4.09 12.57 7.08
CA LEU A 146 -3.55 12.46 5.72
C LEU A 146 -3.74 11.07 5.12
N MET A 147 -3.67 10.01 5.93
CA MET A 147 -3.88 8.64 5.49
C MET A 147 -5.34 8.36 5.13
N ILE A 148 -6.27 8.80 5.98
CA ILE A 148 -7.69 8.73 5.70
C ILE A 148 -8.00 9.51 4.41
N LEU A 149 -7.46 10.71 4.26
CA LEU A 149 -7.65 11.53 3.07
C LEU A 149 -7.07 10.85 1.82
N ALA A 150 -5.85 10.32 1.90
CA ALA A 150 -5.21 9.60 0.79
C ALA A 150 -6.00 8.34 0.40
N PHE A 151 -6.48 7.58 1.38
CA PHE A 151 -7.33 6.41 1.14
C PHE A 151 -8.64 6.81 0.45
N LEU A 152 -9.35 7.81 0.96
CA LEU A 152 -10.59 8.29 0.35
C LEU A 152 -10.36 8.81 -1.06
N ILE A 153 -9.32 9.62 -1.30
CA ILE A 153 -8.99 10.14 -2.64
C ILE A 153 -8.65 8.99 -3.60
N ALA A 154 -7.88 7.99 -3.15
CA ALA A 154 -7.49 6.87 -4.00
C ALA A 154 -8.66 5.94 -4.34
N TRP A 155 -9.57 5.71 -3.39
CA TRP A 155 -10.67 4.75 -3.55
C TRP A 155 -11.98 5.36 -4.08
N SER A 156 -12.21 6.67 -3.90
CA SER A 156 -13.47 7.32 -4.32
C SER A 156 -13.71 7.24 -5.84
N PRO A 157 -12.74 7.50 -6.73
CA PRO A 157 -13.00 7.44 -8.17
C PRO A 157 -13.34 6.02 -8.64
N TYR A 158 -12.68 5.01 -8.08
CA TYR A 158 -12.97 3.59 -8.39
C TYR A 158 -14.36 3.18 -7.92
N THR A 159 -14.72 3.51 -6.68
CA THR A 159 -16.03 3.14 -6.09
C THR A 159 -17.18 3.85 -6.78
N VAL A 160 -17.07 5.15 -7.07
CA VAL A 160 -18.08 5.91 -7.80
C VAL A 160 -18.28 5.34 -9.20
N LEU A 161 -17.18 5.03 -9.91
CA LEU A 161 -17.27 4.48 -11.26
C LEU A 161 -17.89 3.08 -11.27
N ALA A 162 -17.49 2.21 -10.34
CA ALA A 162 -18.06 0.87 -10.22
C ALA A 162 -19.57 0.89 -9.94
N LEU A 163 -20.03 1.80 -9.08
CA LEU A 163 -21.46 2.00 -8.82
C LEU A 163 -22.17 2.58 -10.05
N ALA A 164 -21.54 3.53 -10.75
CA ALA A 164 -22.11 4.15 -11.94
C ALA A 164 -22.32 3.13 -13.08
N THR A 165 -21.36 2.25 -13.32
CA THR A 165 -21.48 1.19 -14.33
C THR A 165 -22.54 0.17 -13.93
N GLN A 166 -22.68 -0.15 -12.64
CA GLN A 166 -23.63 -1.15 -12.14
C GLN A 166 -25.09 -0.67 -12.16
N TYR A 167 -25.35 0.58 -11.76
CA TYR A 167 -26.73 1.09 -11.60
C TYR A 167 -27.22 1.97 -12.75
N PHE A 168 -26.31 2.67 -13.44
CA PHE A 168 -26.67 3.64 -14.49
C PHE A 168 -26.20 3.22 -15.89
N TYR A 169 -25.62 2.02 -16.04
CA TYR A 169 -25.14 1.45 -17.31
C TYR A 169 -24.29 2.42 -18.15
N VAL A 170 -23.46 3.23 -17.47
CA VAL A 170 -22.61 4.23 -18.13
C VAL A 170 -21.53 3.52 -18.95
N GLN A 171 -21.49 3.78 -20.26
CA GLN A 171 -20.43 3.28 -21.12
C GLN A 171 -19.14 4.01 -20.80
N THR A 172 -18.13 3.28 -20.33
CA THR A 172 -16.88 3.84 -19.80
C THR A 172 -15.69 3.34 -20.59
N SER A 173 -14.74 4.23 -20.88
CA SER A 173 -13.47 3.87 -21.50
C SER A 173 -12.62 3.04 -20.53
N HIS A 174 -11.88 2.05 -21.05
CA HIS A 174 -10.96 1.21 -20.27
C HIS A 174 -10.00 2.01 -19.36
N ILE A 175 -9.56 3.20 -19.80
CA ILE A 175 -8.66 4.08 -19.05
C ILE A 175 -9.32 4.54 -17.74
N LEU A 176 -10.60 4.88 -17.78
CA LEU A 176 -11.35 5.40 -16.63
C LEU A 176 -11.53 4.32 -15.56
N VAL A 177 -11.50 3.04 -15.92
CA VAL A 177 -11.59 1.92 -14.98
C VAL A 177 -10.21 1.56 -14.42
N VAL A 178 -9.20 1.49 -15.29
CA VAL A 178 -7.86 0.99 -14.93
C VAL A 178 -7.08 1.99 -14.06
N LEU A 179 -7.10 3.29 -14.38
CA LEU A 179 -6.30 4.27 -13.63
C LEU A 179 -6.73 4.39 -12.16
N PRO A 180 -8.03 4.55 -11.83
CA PRO A 180 -8.47 4.54 -10.43
C PRO A 180 -8.14 3.24 -9.70
N ALA A 181 -8.30 2.10 -10.37
CA ALA A 181 -8.00 0.80 -9.78
C ALA A 181 -6.51 0.67 -9.42
N LEU A 182 -5.61 1.14 -10.29
CA LEU A 182 -4.17 1.15 -10.02
C LEU A 182 -3.79 2.13 -8.91
N LEU A 183 -4.42 3.31 -8.85
CA LEU A 183 -4.22 4.26 -7.76
C LEU A 183 -4.65 3.67 -6.42
N ALA A 184 -5.83 3.05 -6.35
CA ALA A 184 -6.30 2.36 -5.15
C ALA A 184 -5.33 1.23 -4.74
N LYS A 185 -4.87 0.41 -5.69
CA LYS A 185 -3.90 -0.66 -5.45
C LYS A 185 -2.52 -0.15 -5.00
N SER A 186 -2.10 1.04 -5.44
CA SER A 186 -0.81 1.63 -5.04
C SER A 186 -0.73 2.01 -3.56
N SER A 187 -1.87 2.03 -2.86
CA SER A 187 -1.94 2.34 -1.42
C SER A 187 -1.05 1.48 -0.55
N ILE A 188 -0.93 0.19 -0.88
CA ILE A 188 -0.07 -0.75 -0.16
C ILE A 188 1.42 -0.34 -0.18
N CYS A 189 1.84 0.51 -1.11
CA CYS A 189 3.23 0.98 -1.23
C CYS A 189 3.48 2.24 -0.38
N TYR A 190 2.59 3.23 -0.43
CA TYR A 190 2.78 4.47 0.31
C TYR A 190 2.38 4.37 1.78
N ASN A 191 1.49 3.45 2.15
CA ASN A 191 1.07 3.22 3.52
C ASN A 191 2.28 2.96 4.45
N PRO A 192 3.17 1.97 4.19
CA PRO A 192 4.39 1.74 4.97
C PRO A 192 5.35 2.91 5.02
N ILE A 193 5.47 3.70 3.94
CA ILE A 193 6.38 4.84 3.89
C ILE A 193 5.90 5.94 4.82
N ILE A 194 4.59 6.21 4.81
CA ILE A 194 3.95 7.13 5.75
C ILE A 194 4.21 6.65 7.18
N TYR A 195 3.99 5.36 7.48
CA TYR A 195 4.23 4.77 8.80
C TYR A 195 5.70 4.81 9.26
N ALA A 196 6.63 4.44 8.39
CA ALA A 196 8.06 4.42 8.67
C ALA A 196 8.60 5.84 8.93
N SER A 197 8.10 6.84 8.21
CA SER A 197 8.43 8.27 8.46
C SER A 197 7.81 8.83 9.76
N MET A 198 6.74 8.18 10.23
CA MET A 198 5.91 8.63 11.36
C MET A 198 6.42 8.12 12.71
N THR A 199 7.07 6.96 12.77
CA THR A 199 7.56 6.41 14.04
C THR A 199 8.90 7.04 14.41
N ALA A 200 8.88 8.05 15.28
CA ALA A 200 10.10 8.54 15.95
C ALA A 200 10.81 7.46 16.80
N GLN A 201 10.22 6.26 16.91
CA GLN A 201 10.79 5.05 17.55
C GLN A 201 11.61 4.16 16.61
N PHE A 202 11.72 4.48 15.31
CA PHE A 202 12.67 3.82 14.41
C PHE A 202 13.96 4.63 14.13
N PRO A 203 14.78 5.03 15.13
CA PRO A 203 16.22 5.20 14.90
C PRO A 203 16.88 3.94 14.31
N THR A 204 16.21 2.79 14.43
CA THR A 204 16.66 1.47 13.97
C THR A 204 16.88 1.39 12.47
N TRP A 205 16.10 2.08 11.63
CA TRP A 205 16.33 2.05 10.17
C TRP A 205 17.66 2.72 9.80
N LYS A 206 18.00 3.85 10.43
CA LYS A 206 19.34 4.45 10.28
C LYS A 206 20.44 3.53 10.78
N LYS A 207 20.21 2.76 11.86
CA LYS A 207 21.17 1.74 12.34
C LYS A 207 21.27 0.53 11.40
N ILE A 208 20.19 0.01 10.84
CA ILE A 208 20.24 -1.13 9.90
C ILE A 208 21.03 -0.77 8.64
N PHE A 209 20.85 0.44 8.09
CA PHE A 209 21.65 0.93 6.97
C PHE A 209 23.08 1.36 7.38
N SER A 210 23.30 1.78 8.63
CA SER A 210 24.64 2.19 9.13
C SER A 210 25.49 1.03 9.66
N ILE A 211 24.90 -0.05 10.18
CA ILE A 211 25.60 -1.24 10.69
C ILE A 211 26.33 -1.97 9.55
N ASN A 212 25.77 -1.96 8.33
CA ASN A 212 26.46 -2.50 7.16
C ASN A 212 27.68 -1.67 6.73
N GLY A 213 27.73 -0.37 7.04
CA GLY A 213 28.90 0.48 6.75
C GLY A 213 30.04 0.33 7.76
N ASN A 214 29.74 0.03 9.03
CA ASN A 214 30.75 -0.08 10.08
C ASN A 214 31.32 -1.51 10.22
N ASN A 215 30.57 -2.55 9.85
CA ASN A 215 31.07 -3.93 9.81
C ASN A 215 32.07 -4.17 8.66
N ALA A 216 32.00 -3.37 7.59
CA ALA A 216 32.98 -3.41 6.51
C ALA A 216 34.32 -2.75 6.93
N LYS A 217 34.27 -1.65 7.68
CA LYS A 217 35.47 -0.94 8.16
C LYS A 217 36.22 -1.66 9.29
N SER A 218 35.50 -2.33 10.20
CA SER A 218 36.12 -3.10 11.30
C SER A 218 36.80 -4.39 10.82
N LYS A 219 36.27 -5.06 9.79
CA LYS A 219 36.96 -6.20 9.16
C LYS A 219 38.23 -5.81 8.40
N GLN A 220 38.30 -4.59 7.87
CA GLN A 220 39.48 -4.10 7.12
C GLN A 220 40.62 -3.66 8.04
N GLN A 221 40.32 -3.10 9.21
CA GLN A 221 41.32 -2.77 10.24
C GLN A 221 41.87 -4.01 10.96
N HIS A 222 41.04 -5.00 11.27
CA HIS A 222 41.51 -6.22 11.94
C HIS A 222 42.32 -7.14 11.00
N GLY A 223 42.05 -7.12 9.69
CA GLY A 223 42.83 -7.86 8.70
C GLY A 223 44.21 -7.26 8.38
N SER A 224 44.43 -5.98 8.67
CA SER A 224 45.73 -5.31 8.43
C SER A 224 46.66 -5.39 9.65
N GLU A 225 46.13 -5.47 10.88
CA GLU A 225 46.94 -5.68 12.10
C GLU A 225 47.52 -7.10 12.20
N LEU A 226 46.87 -8.11 11.61
CA LEU A 226 47.34 -9.51 11.59
C LEU A 226 48.43 -9.81 10.54
N GLN A 227 48.75 -8.87 9.65
CA GLN A 227 49.83 -9.00 8.66
C GLN A 227 51.12 -8.28 9.11
N THR A 228 51.12 -7.65 10.30
CA THR A 228 52.24 -6.85 10.81
C THR A 228 52.86 -7.42 12.11
N LYS A 229 52.55 -8.68 12.45
CA LYS A 229 53.22 -9.46 13.50
C LYS A 229 53.69 -10.78 12.91
#